data_AF-A0A9D6A3X4-F1
#
_entry.id   AF-A0A9D6A3X4-F1
#
_cell.length_a   1.000
_cell.length_b   1.000
_cell.length_c   1.000
_cell.angle_alpha   90.00
_cell.angle_beta   90.00
_cell.angle_gamma   90.00
#
_symmetry.space_group_name_H-M   'P 1'
#
loop_
_entity.id
_entity.type
_entity.pdbx_description
1 polymer ?
#
loop_
_entity_poly.entity_id
_entity_poly.type
_entity_poly.pdbx_seq_one_letter_code
_entity_poly.pdbx_strand_id
1 'polypeptide(L)'
;GVYVGLTGPSYETPAEYTFWSQVGGDAIGMSTVPEVIVARHADIRVFGMSVITNEGWHFDDDFVNDGEDVIRAANAASERMGRIFSELVRQL
;
A
#
# COMPACT_ATOMS: atom_id res chain seq x y z
N GLY A 1 3.55 -6.95 -6.16
CA GLY A 1 2.16 -7.29 -6.49
C GLY A 1 1.48 -6.13 -7.17
N VAL A 2 0.17 -6.25 -7.36
CA VAL A 2 -0.75 -5.24 -7.86
C VAL A 2 -1.29 -4.42 -6.69
N TYR A 3 -1.09 -3.10 -6.75
CA TYR A 3 -1.65 -2.14 -5.80
C TYR A 3 -3.01 -1.64 -6.30
N VAL A 4 -4.03 -1.75 -5.45
CA VAL A 4 -5.38 -1.22 -5.70
C VAL A 4 -5.53 0.11 -4.97
N GLY A 5 -5.81 1.17 -5.73
CA GLY A 5 -6.08 2.50 -5.18
C GLY A 5 -7.57 2.72 -4.97
N LEU A 6 -7.98 2.98 -3.73
CA LEU A 6 -9.32 3.39 -3.35
C LEU A 6 -9.31 4.84 -2.83
N THR A 7 -10.49 5.42 -2.59
CA THR A 7 -10.60 6.80 -2.12
C THR A 7 -10.37 6.96 -0.62
N GLY A 8 -10.65 5.92 0.18
CA GLY A 8 -10.78 6.07 1.63
C GLY A 8 -11.88 7.07 2.03
N PRO A 9 -11.85 7.64 3.25
CA PRO A 9 -10.85 7.43 4.32
C PRO A 9 -11.15 6.24 5.22
N SER A 10 -12.32 5.61 5.09
CA SER A 10 -12.65 4.38 5.81
C SER A 10 -11.82 3.23 5.26
N TYR A 11 -11.34 2.35 6.15
CA TYR A 11 -10.80 1.05 5.75
C TYR A 11 -11.88 0.20 5.08
N GLU A 12 -11.43 -0.75 4.28
CA GLU A 12 -12.29 -1.65 3.54
C GLU A 12 -12.98 -2.66 4.46
N THR A 13 -14.16 -3.09 4.06
CA THR A 13 -14.86 -4.21 4.67
C THR A 13 -14.21 -5.54 4.26
N PRO A 14 -14.42 -6.64 5.02
CA PRO A 14 -13.93 -7.97 4.63
C PRO A 14 -14.38 -8.42 3.23
N ALA A 15 -15.60 -8.04 2.83
CA ALA A 15 -16.14 -8.34 1.51
C ALA A 15 -15.41 -7.56 0.40
N GLU A 16 -15.07 -6.29 0.64
CA GLU A 16 -14.28 -5.48 -0.29
C GLU A 16 -12.85 -6.01 -0.41
N TYR A 17 -12.17 -6.35 0.69
CA TYR A 17 -10.85 -7.00 0.63
C TYR A 17 -10.88 -8.29 -0.20
N THR A 18 -11.89 -9.13 0.04
CA THR A 18 -12.07 -10.38 -0.73
C THR A 18 -12.30 -10.10 -2.21
N PHE A 19 -13.16 -9.14 -2.54
CA PHE A 19 -13.43 -8.76 -3.92
C PHE A 19 -12.14 -8.31 -4.63
N TRP A 20 -11.38 -7.40 -4.02
CA TRP A 20 -10.15 -6.89 -4.62
C TRP A 20 -9.09 -7.97 -4.81
N SER A 21 -8.96 -8.88 -3.86
CA SER A 21 -8.09 -10.06 -4.00
C SER A 21 -8.53 -10.97 -5.15
N GLN A 22 -9.84 -11.24 -5.27
CA GLN A 22 -10.40 -12.07 -6.34
C GLN A 22 -10.19 -11.49 -7.74
N VAL A 23 -10.13 -10.16 -7.87
CA VAL A 23 -9.84 -9.48 -9.15
C VAL A 23 -8.36 -9.17 -9.36
N GLY A 24 -7.48 -9.71 -8.50
CA GLY A 24 -6.02 -9.70 -8.70
C GLY A 24 -5.26 -8.62 -7.97
N GLY A 25 -5.85 -7.95 -6.98
CA GLY A 25 -5.16 -7.03 -6.08
C GLY A 25 -4.37 -7.77 -4.99
N ASP A 26 -3.14 -7.34 -4.73
CA ASP A 26 -2.28 -7.89 -3.67
C ASP A 26 -2.19 -6.97 -2.45
N ALA A 27 -2.41 -5.67 -2.63
CA ALA A 27 -2.43 -4.67 -1.57
C ALA A 27 -3.41 -3.54 -1.92
N ILE A 28 -4.00 -2.93 -0.90
CA ILE A 28 -4.93 -1.80 -1.04
C ILE A 28 -4.33 -0.58 -0.35
N GLY A 29 -4.57 0.60 -0.90
CA GLY A 29 -4.40 1.84 -0.16
C GLY A 29 -5.08 3.02 -0.82
N MET A 30 -4.85 4.20 -0.25
CA MET A 30 -5.67 5.39 -0.51
C MET A 30 -4.90 6.52 -1.22
N SER A 31 -3.81 6.18 -1.92
CA SER A 31 -2.93 7.17 -2.58
C SER A 31 -2.24 6.58 -3.81
N THR A 32 -1.17 7.22 -4.28
CA THR A 32 -0.18 6.70 -5.23
C THR A 32 -0.68 6.58 -6.68
N VAL A 33 -1.86 6.00 -6.93
CA VAL A 33 -2.40 5.80 -8.28
C VAL A 33 -2.54 7.13 -9.05
N PRO A 34 -3.13 8.20 -8.50
CA PRO A 34 -3.22 9.48 -9.21
C PRO A 34 -1.85 10.04 -9.60
N GLU A 35 -0.87 10.00 -8.69
CA GLU A 35 0.48 10.52 -8.90
C GLU A 35 1.22 9.71 -9.98
N VAL A 36 1.09 8.38 -9.97
CA VAL A 36 1.67 7.51 -10.99
C VAL A 36 1.09 7.84 -12.36
N ILE A 37 -0.23 8.01 -12.48
CA ILE A 37 -0.87 8.36 -13.77
C ILE A 37 -0.31 9.66 -14.33
N VAL A 38 -0.21 10.71 -13.49
CA VAL A 38 0.34 12.02 -13.91
C VAL A 38 1.82 11.92 -14.28
N ALA A 39 2.62 11.18 -13.49
CA ALA A 39 4.04 10.96 -13.79
C ALA A 39 4.23 10.23 -15.13
N ARG A 40 3.41 9.22 -15.42
CA ARG A 40 3.44 8.50 -16.71
C ARG A 40 2.99 9.39 -17.88
N HIS A 41 2.02 10.26 -17.67
CA HIS A 41 1.63 11.26 -18.67
C HIS A 41 2.79 12.22 -19.01
N ALA A 42 3.66 12.50 -18.04
CA ALA A 42 4.87 13.31 -18.20
C ALA A 42 6.14 12.51 -18.56
N ASP A 43 6.01 11.26 -19.02
CA ASP A 43 7.11 10.34 -19.37
C ASP A 43 8.15 10.08 -18.25
N ILE A 44 7.76 10.31 -16.99
CA ILE A 44 8.62 10.05 -15.83
C ILE A 44 8.61 8.53 -15.54
N ARG A 45 9.81 7.96 -15.35
CA ARG A 45 9.97 6.57 -14.88
C ARG A 45 9.59 6.51 -13.40
N VAL A 46 8.77 5.53 -13.02
CA VAL A 46 8.26 5.40 -11.64
C VAL A 46 8.67 4.05 -11.05
N PHE A 47 9.12 4.08 -9.81
CA PHE A 47 9.25 2.92 -8.93
C PHE A 47 8.34 3.13 -7.72
N GLY A 48 7.58 2.11 -7.33
CA GLY A 48 6.65 2.16 -6.20
C GLY A 48 6.82 0.95 -5.29
N MET A 49 6.69 1.18 -3.98
CA MET A 49 6.76 0.14 -2.97
C MET A 49 5.80 0.47 -1.83
N SER A 50 5.07 -0.53 -1.34
CA SER A 50 4.14 -0.40 -0.22
C SER A 50 4.67 -1.19 0.98
N VAL A 51 4.52 -0.64 2.18
CA VAL A 51 4.61 -1.44 3.41
C VAL A 51 3.25 -2.08 3.63
N ILE A 52 3.22 -3.39 3.90
CA ILE A 52 2.00 -4.06 4.37
C ILE A 52 1.86 -3.75 5.86
N THR A 53 0.92 -2.89 6.21
CA THR A 53 0.75 -2.36 7.56
C THR A 53 -0.31 -3.07 8.39
N ASN A 54 -1.19 -3.82 7.74
CA ASN A 54 -2.26 -4.62 8.31
C ASN A 54 -2.63 -5.72 7.30
N GLU A 55 -3.28 -6.78 7.79
CA GLU A 55 -3.72 -7.91 6.98
C GLU A 55 -5.23 -7.83 6.75
N GLY A 56 -5.64 -7.63 5.50
CA GLY A 56 -7.06 -7.54 5.09
C GLY A 56 -7.76 -8.91 4.93
N TRP A 57 -7.30 -9.93 5.64
CA TRP A 57 -7.76 -11.31 5.54
C TRP A 57 -7.62 -12.00 6.90
N HIS A 58 -8.36 -13.08 7.13
CA HIS A 58 -8.37 -13.82 8.41
C HIS A 58 -8.59 -12.93 9.65
N PHE A 59 -9.68 -12.17 9.65
CA PHE A 59 -10.05 -11.32 10.77
C PHE A 59 -10.43 -12.14 12.01
N ASP A 60 -9.87 -11.77 13.16
CA ASP A 60 -10.37 -12.19 14.47
C ASP A 60 -11.72 -11.50 14.77
N ASP A 61 -12.53 -12.10 15.64
CA ASP A 61 -13.89 -11.62 15.95
C ASP A 61 -13.92 -10.19 16.52
N ASP A 62 -12.85 -9.75 17.18
CA ASP A 62 -12.69 -8.42 17.78
C ASP A 62 -11.68 -7.52 17.04
N PHE A 63 -11.24 -7.92 15.84
CA PHE A 63 -10.30 -7.15 15.04
C PHE A 63 -10.89 -5.81 14.58
N VAL A 64 -10.09 -4.75 14.70
CA VAL A 64 -10.41 -3.41 14.17
C VAL A 64 -9.17 -2.82 13.51
N ASN A 65 -9.31 -2.29 12.30
CA ASN A 65 -8.24 -1.51 11.67
C ASN A 65 -8.10 -0.15 12.39
N ASP A 66 -6.86 0.22 12.72
CA ASP A 66 -6.55 1.46 13.41
C ASP A 66 -5.40 2.24 12.74
N GLY A 67 -5.50 3.57 12.73
CA GLY A 67 -4.52 4.44 12.10
C GLY A 67 -3.17 4.45 12.82
N GLU A 68 -3.13 4.35 14.14
CA GLU A 68 -1.89 4.32 14.91
C GLU A 68 -1.15 2.99 14.69
N ASP A 69 -1.88 1.88 14.56
CA ASP A 69 -1.33 0.58 14.22
C ASP A 69 -0.66 0.58 12.84
N VAL A 70 -1.30 1.21 11.85
CA VAL A 70 -0.73 1.40 10.51
C VAL A 70 0.56 2.21 10.56
N ILE A 71 0.58 3.32 11.30
CA ILE A 71 1.77 4.15 11.49
C ILE A 71 2.89 3.36 12.18
N ARG A 72 2.56 2.59 13.22
CA ARG A 72 3.53 1.77 13.95
C ARG A 72 4.18 0.72 13.05
N ALA A 73 3.39 0.01 12.24
CA ALA A 73 3.89 -0.97 11.29
C ALA A 73 4.75 -0.33 10.19
N ALA A 74 4.32 0.81 9.65
CA ALA A 74 5.09 1.58 8.67
C ALA A 74 6.46 1.99 9.24
N ASN A 75 6.47 2.57 10.44
CA ASN A 75 7.70 2.99 11.13
C ASN A 75 8.67 1.82 11.37
N ALA A 76 8.16 0.63 11.72
CA ALA A 76 8.99 -0.55 11.90
C ALA A 76 9.65 -1.03 10.59
N ALA A 77 9.04 -0.77 9.43
CA ALA A 77 9.58 -1.11 8.11
C ALA A 77 10.48 -0.01 7.51
N SER A 78 10.38 1.22 8.01
CA SER A 78 11.02 2.42 7.42
C SER A 78 12.52 2.28 7.20
N GLU A 79 13.26 1.67 8.13
CA GLU A 79 14.71 1.50 7.96
C GLU A 79 15.06 0.61 6.76
N ARG A 80 14.38 -0.53 6.62
CA ARG A 80 14.64 -1.48 5.53
C ARG A 80 14.23 -0.89 4.18
N MET A 81 13.04 -0.28 4.14
CA MET A 81 12.54 0.43 2.96
C MET A 81 13.49 1.56 2.56
N GLY A 82 13.93 2.40 3.51
CA GLY A 82 14.83 3.52 3.27
C GLY A 82 16.18 3.08 2.69
N ARG A 83 16.73 1.94 3.13
CA ARG A 83 17.95 1.36 2.55
C ARG A 83 17.74 0.98 1.08
N ILE A 84 16.63 0.30 0.74
CA ILE A 84 16.33 -0.08 -0.65
C ILE A 84 16.23 1.14 -1.55
N PHE A 85 15.49 2.17 -1.14
CA PHE A 85 15.38 3.42 -1.90
C PHE A 85 16.73 4.12 -2.05
N SER A 86 17.53 4.18 -0.98
CA SER A 86 18.85 4.81 -1.01
C SER A 86 19.79 4.13 -1.99
N GLU A 87 19.83 2.79 -2.02
CA GLU A 87 20.66 2.06 -2.98
C GLU A 87 20.11 2.15 -4.40
N LEU A 88 18.78 2.12 -4.58
CA LEU A 88 18.17 2.28 -5.89
C LEU A 88 18.55 3.61 -6.53
N VAL A 89 18.43 4.71 -5.79
CA VAL A 89 18.77 6.06 -6.29
C VAL A 89 20.25 6.17 -6.67
N ARG A 90 21.16 5.50 -5.95
CA ARG A 90 22.59 5.47 -6.32
C ARG A 90 22.89 4.76 -7.64
N GLN A 91 21.98 3.90 -8.11
CA GLN A 91 22.15 3.08 -9.32
C GLN A 91 21.42 3.64 -10.54
N LEU A 92 20.66 4.73 -10.38
CA LEU A 92 19.96 5.42 -11.46
C LEU A 92 20.86 6.47 -12.11
#